data_AF-A0A3B0X734-F1
#
_entry.id   AF-A0A3B0X734-F1
#
_cell.length_a   1.000
_cell.length_b   1.000
_cell.length_c   1.000
_cell.angle_alpha   90.00
_cell.angle_beta   90.00
_cell.angle_gamma   90.00
#
_symmetry.space_group_name_H-M   'P 1'
#
loop_
_entity.id
_entity.type
_entity.pdbx_description
1 polymer ?
#
loop_
_entity_poly.entity_id
_entity_poly.type
_entity_poly.pdbx_seq_one_letter_code
_entity_poly.pdbx_strand_id
1 'polypeptide(L)'
;MLWFLFLISSALYAKEIKIAPGNGTLQLAIDTAHAGDTLQLTTGTYKGSINIHRSLSLHGNKKSIIDGDGSAHVITVSAKNVLIKDLTIQHSGNDLNAENSGIFITDKGDNARIESNHLKNNLIGIYLKGPENVMVNNNQIIGSQNHRINDRGNGIYLWNTPGSVIKNNSIRYGRDGIFVTSSRNNIFSGNQIRDLRFAVHYMYTHDSEVSANISSHNHVGFALMFSDRITVKKNQSVGDLERGFFFNFANYSVIEGNRVSGDKQRNSAKKCVFIYNANFNQINHNLFENCQIGIHFTAGSERNDVYANAFINNRTQVKYVGTRFIEWSKNGVGNYWSDNISFDIDANGIADQVYRPNDLVDQIVWRHPMARLLLNSPAVKVLKWAQSEFPGIHPGGVTDSAPLMRPPDATTSPYTLQRNLSDG
;
A
#
# COMPACT_ATOMS: atom_id res chain seq x y z
N MET A 1 22.42 63.34 13.53
CA MET A 1 23.35 62.29 13.97
C MET A 1 22.66 60.94 13.78
N LEU A 2 22.85 60.29 12.63
CA LEU A 2 22.24 58.99 12.32
C LEU A 2 22.99 57.89 13.07
N TRP A 3 22.30 57.11 13.89
CA TRP A 3 22.82 55.88 14.50
C TRP A 3 22.53 54.70 13.57
N PHE A 4 23.57 54.13 12.98
CA PHE A 4 23.53 52.88 12.24
C PHE A 4 23.57 51.72 13.26
N LEU A 5 22.46 50.99 13.42
CA LEU A 5 22.44 49.73 14.16
C LEU A 5 23.10 48.65 13.29
N PHE A 6 24.32 48.24 13.65
CA PHE A 6 24.97 47.05 13.08
C PHE A 6 24.33 45.79 13.69
N LEU A 7 23.44 45.15 12.93
CA LEU A 7 23.00 43.77 13.17
C LEU A 7 24.19 42.84 12.86
N ILE A 8 24.95 42.48 13.90
CA ILE A 8 25.97 41.44 13.79
C ILE A 8 25.22 40.10 13.70
N SER A 9 25.01 39.64 12.46
CA SER A 9 24.62 38.26 12.20
C SER A 9 25.81 37.36 12.54
N SER A 10 25.80 36.78 13.74
CA SER A 10 26.69 35.66 14.04
C SER A 10 26.23 34.48 13.19
N ALA A 11 27.02 34.14 12.18
CA ALA A 11 26.86 32.90 11.44
C ALA A 11 27.03 31.72 12.43
N LEU A 12 25.91 31.11 12.82
CA LEU A 12 25.91 29.84 13.54
C LEU A 12 26.42 28.77 12.57
N TYR A 13 27.71 28.47 12.65
CA TYR A 13 28.30 27.33 11.94
C TYR A 13 27.82 26.05 12.61
N ALA A 14 27.10 25.21 11.86
CA ALA A 14 26.82 23.84 12.24
C ALA A 14 28.13 23.10 12.49
N LYS A 15 28.33 22.58 13.69
CA LYS A 15 29.55 21.85 14.07
C LYS A 15 29.35 20.34 13.97
N GLU A 16 30.37 19.64 13.50
CA GLU A 16 30.44 18.18 13.63
C GLU A 16 31.11 17.80 14.96
N ILE A 17 30.40 17.02 15.79
CA ILE A 17 30.84 16.63 17.12
C ILE A 17 30.90 15.10 17.18
N LYS A 18 32.10 14.54 17.37
CA LYS A 18 32.30 13.09 17.50
C LYS A 18 31.90 12.63 18.90
N ILE A 19 31.00 11.64 18.98
CA ILE A 19 30.52 11.09 20.24
C ILE A 19 31.04 9.66 20.40
N ALA A 20 31.51 9.34 21.61
CA ALA A 20 31.94 7.99 22.00
C ALA A 20 30.77 7.20 22.62
N PRO A 21 30.70 5.86 22.39
CA PRO A 21 29.67 5.01 22.97
C PRO A 21 29.76 4.99 24.50
N GLY A 22 28.63 4.73 25.16
CA GLY A 22 28.54 4.68 26.61
C GLY A 22 27.11 4.84 27.12
N ASN A 23 26.93 4.70 28.42
CA ASN A 23 25.65 4.96 29.07
C ASN A 23 25.46 6.48 29.24
N GLY A 24 24.34 7.02 28.76
CA GLY A 24 24.01 8.45 28.89
C GLY A 24 24.87 9.43 28.06
N THR A 25 25.91 8.96 27.36
CA THR A 25 26.82 9.84 26.60
C THR A 25 26.11 10.57 25.46
N LEU A 26 25.17 9.90 24.80
CA LEU A 26 24.41 10.48 23.69
C LEU A 26 23.41 11.54 24.14
N GLN A 27 22.71 11.31 25.25
CA GLN A 27 21.77 12.31 25.77
C GLN A 27 22.51 13.59 26.20
N LEU A 28 23.62 13.45 26.92
CA LEU A 28 24.46 14.59 27.30
C LEU A 28 24.96 15.39 26.08
N ALA A 29 25.32 14.70 25.00
CA ALA A 29 25.72 15.34 23.75
C ALA A 29 24.56 16.11 23.09
N ILE A 30 23.35 15.55 23.10
CA ILE A 30 22.14 16.22 22.60
C ILE A 30 21.81 17.46 23.44
N ASP A 31 21.93 17.37 24.76
CA ASP A 31 21.60 18.47 25.68
C ASP A 31 22.54 19.66 25.50
N THR A 32 23.80 19.40 25.15
CA THR A 32 24.88 20.40 24.97
C THR A 32 25.03 20.92 23.54
N ALA A 33 24.49 20.22 22.54
CA ALA A 33 24.56 20.61 21.14
C ALA A 33 23.75 21.88 20.84
N HIS A 34 24.20 22.64 19.84
CA HIS A 34 23.45 23.76 19.28
C HIS A 34 22.55 23.31 18.13
N ALA A 35 21.51 24.09 17.84
CA ALA A 35 20.65 23.81 16.70
C ALA A 35 21.46 23.89 15.39
N GLY A 36 21.31 22.89 14.54
CA GLY A 36 22.06 22.72 13.29
C GLY A 36 23.27 21.79 13.41
N ASP A 37 23.74 21.47 14.61
CA ASP A 37 24.91 20.60 14.80
C ASP A 37 24.67 19.17 14.31
N THR A 38 25.77 18.50 13.97
CA THR A 38 25.80 17.08 13.61
C THR A 38 26.58 16.31 14.66
N LEU A 39 25.90 15.38 15.34
CA LEU A 39 26.52 14.43 16.26
C LEU A 39 26.94 13.18 15.47
N GLN A 40 28.24 13.01 15.27
CA GLN A 40 28.82 11.88 14.58
C GLN A 40 29.13 10.77 15.58
N LEU A 41 28.29 9.73 15.58
CA LEU A 41 28.44 8.59 16.48
C LEU A 41 29.56 7.68 15.96
N THR A 42 30.54 7.42 16.82
CA THR A 42 31.53 6.38 16.58
C THR A 42 30.93 4.98 16.78
N THR A 43 31.67 3.95 16.34
CA THR A 43 31.25 2.55 16.47
C THR A 43 31.07 2.17 17.94
N GLY A 44 29.97 1.47 18.25
CA GLY A 44 29.68 0.96 19.57
C GLY A 44 28.23 1.20 20.00
N THR A 45 27.94 0.86 21.25
CA THR A 45 26.58 0.92 21.80
C THR A 45 26.39 2.13 22.72
N TYR A 46 25.36 2.90 22.43
CA TYR A 46 24.84 3.99 23.26
C TYR A 46 23.62 3.45 23.99
N LYS A 47 23.72 3.33 25.32
CA LYS A 47 22.67 2.71 26.14
C LYS A 47 21.70 3.75 26.66
N GLY A 48 20.44 3.35 26.69
CA GLY A 48 19.33 4.13 27.25
C GLY A 48 18.53 4.85 26.17
N SER A 49 17.29 5.16 26.53
CA SER A 49 16.38 5.96 25.71
C SER A 49 16.88 7.41 25.60
N ILE A 50 16.72 8.03 24.43
CA ILE A 50 17.12 9.42 24.19
C ILE A 50 15.96 10.31 23.72
N ASN A 51 16.03 11.60 24.01
CA ASN A 51 15.10 12.62 23.54
C ASN A 51 15.83 13.75 22.78
N ILE A 52 15.61 13.80 21.48
CA ILE A 52 16.09 14.86 20.58
C ILE A 52 15.09 16.01 20.61
N HIS A 53 15.40 17.02 21.42
CA HIS A 53 14.56 18.20 21.66
C HIS A 53 15.14 19.48 21.01
N ARG A 54 16.12 19.32 20.10
CA ARG A 54 16.73 20.39 19.30
C ARG A 54 16.82 19.94 17.84
N SER A 55 16.79 20.90 16.92
CA SER A 55 17.02 20.65 15.49
C SER A 55 18.48 20.27 15.28
N LEU A 56 18.79 19.00 15.08
CA LEU A 56 20.17 18.50 14.88
C LEU A 56 20.20 17.24 14.02
N SER A 57 21.40 16.82 13.61
CA SER A 57 21.62 15.57 12.90
C SER A 57 22.31 14.53 13.79
N LEU A 58 21.75 13.33 13.91
CA LEU A 58 22.42 12.15 14.43
C LEU A 58 22.91 11.29 13.27
N HIS A 59 24.23 11.16 13.13
CA HIS A 59 24.84 10.37 12.07
C HIS A 59 25.69 9.24 12.65
N GLY A 60 25.27 8.00 12.41
CA GLY A 60 26.05 6.80 12.71
C GLY A 60 26.95 6.36 11.58
N ASN A 61 27.49 5.15 11.72
CA ASN A 61 28.32 4.48 10.71
C ASN A 61 27.87 3.04 10.41
N LYS A 62 26.57 2.75 10.62
CA LYS A 62 25.91 1.43 10.59
C LYS A 62 26.35 0.45 11.69
N LYS A 63 27.47 0.73 12.38
CA LYS A 63 27.94 -0.01 13.56
C LYS A 63 27.73 0.76 14.87
N SER A 64 27.14 1.95 14.80
CA SER A 64 26.63 2.71 15.94
C SER A 64 25.24 2.20 16.30
N ILE A 65 25.09 1.71 17.53
CA ILE A 65 23.86 1.08 18.04
C ILE A 65 23.27 1.96 19.12
N ILE A 66 22.01 2.37 18.99
CA ILE A 66 21.24 2.95 20.08
C ILE A 66 20.34 1.85 20.63
N ASP A 67 20.56 1.49 21.90
CA ASP A 67 19.89 0.40 22.58
C ASP A 67 19.02 0.97 23.71
N GLY A 68 17.70 0.87 23.54
CA GLY A 68 16.71 1.48 24.43
C GLY A 68 16.35 0.65 25.65
N ASP A 69 17.16 -0.37 26.01
CA ASP A 69 17.07 -1.20 27.23
C ASP A 69 15.78 -2.00 27.48
N GLY A 70 14.80 -1.90 26.60
CA GLY A 70 13.54 -2.64 26.67
C GLY A 70 12.46 -1.99 27.54
N SER A 71 12.59 -0.73 27.94
CA SER A 71 11.64 -0.06 28.83
C SER A 71 10.71 0.97 28.18
N ALA A 72 11.19 1.74 27.19
CA ALA A 72 10.48 2.88 26.60
C ALA A 72 10.70 3.01 25.08
N HIS A 73 10.36 4.15 24.46
CA HIS A 73 10.82 4.44 23.10
C HIS A 73 12.35 4.59 23.08
N VAL A 74 13.04 3.98 22.10
CA VAL A 74 14.50 4.09 22.00
C VAL A 74 14.93 5.53 21.70
N ILE A 75 14.27 6.17 20.73
CA ILE A 75 14.47 7.57 20.37
C ILE A 75 13.13 8.29 20.36
N THR A 76 13.04 9.39 21.11
CA THR A 76 11.95 10.37 20.99
C THR A 76 12.46 11.60 20.24
N VAL A 77 11.71 12.07 19.24
CA VAL A 77 12.00 13.28 18.48
C VAL A 77 10.92 14.31 18.77
N SER A 78 11.30 15.40 19.45
CA SER A 78 10.42 16.48 19.88
C SER A 78 10.86 17.85 19.35
N ALA A 79 11.56 17.85 18.21
CA ALA A 79 12.02 19.05 17.51
C ALA A 79 12.01 18.87 15.98
N LYS A 80 11.82 19.98 15.27
CA LYS A 80 11.81 20.04 13.81
C LYS A 80 13.19 19.80 13.19
N ASN A 81 13.19 19.43 11.90
CA ASN A 81 14.39 19.32 11.06
C ASN A 81 15.47 18.39 11.62
N VAL A 82 15.06 17.35 12.36
CA VAL A 82 15.99 16.34 12.89
C VAL A 82 16.32 15.31 11.81
N LEU A 83 17.60 15.02 11.64
CA LEU A 83 18.07 13.92 10.79
C LEU A 83 18.55 12.76 11.67
N ILE A 84 18.07 11.55 11.41
CA ILE A 84 18.54 10.31 12.05
C ILE A 84 19.01 9.38 10.93
N LYS A 85 20.32 9.10 10.88
CA LYS A 85 20.91 8.43 9.73
C LYS A 85 22.00 7.41 10.07
N ASP A 86 22.00 6.30 9.33
CA ASP A 86 23.02 5.24 9.37
C ASP A 86 23.22 4.62 10.77
N LEU A 87 22.13 4.41 11.51
CA LEU A 87 22.14 3.83 12.87
C LEU A 87 21.49 2.45 12.93
N THR A 88 21.91 1.64 13.90
CA THR A 88 21.11 0.49 14.37
C THR A 88 20.31 0.92 15.60
N ILE A 89 19.01 0.67 15.61
CA ILE A 89 18.09 1.10 16.68
C ILE A 89 17.30 -0.11 17.16
N GLN A 90 17.44 -0.44 18.45
CA GLN A 90 16.94 -1.70 18.99
C GLN A 90 16.47 -1.62 20.44
N HIS A 91 15.68 -2.64 20.82
CA HIS A 91 15.21 -2.88 22.19
C HIS A 91 14.37 -1.72 22.74
N SER A 92 13.33 -1.31 22.01
CA SER A 92 12.25 -0.55 22.62
C SER A 92 11.54 -1.36 23.70
N GLY A 93 10.75 -0.68 24.54
CA GLY A 93 9.72 -1.29 25.36
C GLY A 93 8.73 -2.12 24.54
N ASN A 94 7.96 -2.96 25.24
CA ASN A 94 7.03 -3.92 24.64
C ASN A 94 5.55 -3.71 25.07
N ASP A 95 5.23 -2.53 25.61
CA ASP A 95 3.85 -2.14 25.91
C ASP A 95 3.18 -1.42 24.71
N LEU A 96 2.07 -1.99 24.22
CA LEU A 96 1.24 -1.43 23.16
C LEU A 96 0.48 -0.17 23.58
N ASN A 97 0.08 -0.07 24.86
CA ASN A 97 -0.64 1.10 25.37
C ASN A 97 0.28 2.33 25.44
N ALA A 98 1.54 2.11 25.80
CA ALA A 98 2.59 3.13 25.75
C ALA A 98 3.13 3.36 24.33
N GLU A 99 2.66 2.62 23.33
CA GLU A 99 3.04 2.76 21.91
C GLU A 99 4.57 2.68 21.71
N ASN A 100 5.26 1.84 22.50
CA ASN A 100 6.72 1.77 22.50
C ASN A 100 7.28 1.55 21.09
N SER A 101 8.32 2.31 20.76
CA SER A 101 8.80 2.45 19.38
C SER A 101 10.32 2.53 19.32
N GLY A 102 10.92 2.07 18.22
CA GLY A 102 12.33 2.34 17.94
C GLY A 102 12.57 3.84 17.74
N ILE A 103 11.73 4.48 16.92
CA ILE A 103 11.73 5.94 16.76
C ILE A 103 10.31 6.44 16.93
N PHE A 104 10.08 7.32 17.90
CA PHE A 104 8.82 8.01 18.12
C PHE A 104 8.99 9.49 17.81
N ILE A 105 8.22 10.00 16.85
CA ILE A 105 8.23 11.41 16.45
C ILE A 105 6.91 12.04 16.90
N THR A 106 7.00 13.04 17.78
CA THR A 106 5.83 13.77 18.26
C THR A 106 5.38 14.80 17.23
N ASP A 107 4.25 15.45 17.49
CA ASP A 107 3.72 16.64 16.82
C ASP A 107 4.69 17.83 16.68
N LYS A 108 5.85 17.82 17.36
CA LYS A 108 6.90 18.85 17.25
C LYS A 108 8.00 18.48 16.26
N GLY A 109 7.94 17.27 15.70
CA GLY A 109 8.98 16.67 14.87
C GLY A 109 8.87 16.95 13.38
N ASP A 110 8.29 18.09 12.99
CA ASP A 110 8.07 18.42 11.58
C ASP A 110 9.35 18.38 10.76
N ASN A 111 9.23 17.94 9.51
CA ASN A 111 10.33 17.85 8.55
C ASN A 111 11.49 16.95 9.01
N ALA A 112 11.26 16.05 9.98
CA ALA A 112 12.25 15.06 10.36
C ALA A 112 12.58 14.12 9.20
N ARG A 113 13.84 13.66 9.15
CA ARG A 113 14.36 12.74 8.13
C ARG A 113 14.94 11.52 8.80
N ILE A 114 14.35 10.36 8.53
CA ILE A 114 14.78 9.07 9.06
C ILE A 114 15.32 8.26 7.90
N GLU A 115 16.65 8.12 7.82
CA GLU A 115 17.33 7.66 6.61
C GLU A 115 18.31 6.51 6.84
N SER A 116 18.22 5.45 6.05
CA SER A 116 19.25 4.40 6.03
C SER A 116 19.53 3.73 7.38
N ASN A 117 18.54 3.68 8.27
CA ASN A 117 18.66 3.03 9.57
C ASN A 117 18.25 1.56 9.53
N HIS A 118 18.80 0.76 10.44
CA HIS A 118 18.42 -0.62 10.68
C HIS A 118 17.68 -0.73 12.02
N LEU A 119 16.38 -0.98 11.97
CA LEU A 119 15.53 -1.12 13.14
C LEU A 119 15.20 -2.59 13.36
N LYS A 120 15.49 -3.10 14.56
CA LYS A 120 15.22 -4.50 14.94
C LYS A 120 14.85 -4.61 16.40
N ASN A 121 14.10 -5.66 16.77
CA ASN A 121 13.71 -5.91 18.16
C ASN A 121 13.03 -4.71 18.83
N ASN A 122 12.20 -3.98 18.07
CA ASN A 122 11.32 -2.94 18.59
C ASN A 122 9.87 -3.43 18.48
N LEU A 123 9.00 -2.94 19.36
CA LEU A 123 7.56 -3.21 19.27
C LEU A 123 7.00 -2.58 18.00
N ILE A 124 7.07 -1.25 17.89
CA ILE A 124 6.83 -0.49 16.66
C ILE A 124 8.19 -0.04 16.12
N GLY A 125 8.42 -0.12 14.80
CA GLY A 125 9.68 0.36 14.22
C GLY A 125 9.80 1.88 14.30
N ILE A 126 8.98 2.58 13.51
CA ILE A 126 8.93 4.04 13.44
C ILE A 126 7.47 4.48 13.63
N TYR A 127 7.22 5.40 14.55
CA TYR A 127 5.90 5.96 14.79
C TYR A 127 5.93 7.48 14.64
N LEU A 128 5.12 7.99 13.72
CA LEU A 128 4.87 9.40 13.48
C LEU A 128 3.50 9.75 14.06
N LYS A 129 3.46 10.56 15.12
CA LYS A 129 2.21 10.94 15.80
C LYS A 129 2.04 12.45 15.80
N GLY A 130 1.39 12.96 14.76
CA GLY A 130 1.15 14.38 14.56
C GLY A 130 2.12 15.19 13.66
N PRO A 131 3.39 14.80 13.39
CA PRO A 131 4.29 15.69 12.68
C PRO A 131 3.94 15.81 11.20
N GLU A 132 4.26 16.95 10.60
CA GLU A 132 4.09 17.20 9.17
C GLU A 132 5.38 16.95 8.37
N ASN A 133 5.23 16.57 7.11
CA ASN A 133 6.31 16.52 6.11
C ASN A 133 7.53 15.67 6.51
N VAL A 134 7.32 14.61 7.30
CA VAL A 134 8.40 13.69 7.69
C VAL A 134 8.78 12.79 6.51
N MET A 135 10.09 12.61 6.30
CA MET A 135 10.62 11.67 5.33
C MET A 135 11.17 10.42 6.03
N VAL A 136 10.60 9.26 5.72
CA VAL A 136 11.13 7.95 6.14
C VAL A 136 11.64 7.23 4.89
N ASN A 137 12.95 7.22 4.71
CA ASN A 137 13.59 6.80 3.47
C ASN A 137 14.66 5.72 3.68
N ASN A 138 14.61 4.66 2.87
CA ASN A 138 15.70 3.67 2.79
C ASN A 138 16.01 2.96 4.13
N ASN A 139 15.04 2.81 5.03
CA ASN A 139 15.25 2.09 6.29
C ASN A 139 14.97 0.60 6.12
N GLN A 140 15.66 -0.23 6.91
CA GLN A 140 15.38 -1.65 7.05
C GLN A 140 14.74 -1.90 8.41
N ILE A 141 13.55 -2.50 8.43
CA ILE A 141 12.79 -2.77 9.65
C ILE A 141 12.49 -4.26 9.75
N ILE A 142 12.98 -4.87 10.82
CA ILE A 142 12.72 -6.28 11.18
C ILE A 142 11.88 -6.30 12.45
N GLY A 143 10.57 -6.51 12.29
CA GLY A 143 9.62 -6.58 13.39
C GLY A 143 9.75 -7.86 14.22
N SER A 144 9.24 -7.83 15.44
CA SER A 144 9.21 -9.00 16.34
C SER A 144 8.29 -10.10 15.78
N GLN A 145 8.65 -11.36 16.05
CA GLN A 145 7.82 -12.53 15.80
C GLN A 145 7.29 -13.19 17.09
N ASN A 146 7.66 -12.65 18.26
CA ASN A 146 7.47 -13.34 19.54
C ASN A 146 6.01 -13.33 20.01
N HIS A 147 5.21 -12.37 19.56
CA HIS A 147 3.79 -12.26 19.91
C HIS A 147 2.88 -12.91 18.86
N ARG A 148 1.61 -13.12 19.21
CA ARG A 148 0.57 -13.38 18.20
C ARG A 148 0.54 -12.20 17.23
N ILE A 149 0.22 -12.45 15.97
CA ILE A 149 0.34 -11.43 14.92
C ILE A 149 -0.39 -10.11 15.25
N ASN A 150 -1.55 -10.17 15.92
CA ASN A 150 -2.33 -9.00 16.27
C ASN A 150 -1.76 -8.18 17.45
N ASP A 151 -0.94 -8.81 18.28
CA ASP A 151 -0.32 -8.23 19.48
C ASP A 151 1.10 -7.70 19.19
N ARG A 152 1.57 -7.80 17.93
CA ARG A 152 2.82 -7.19 17.46
C ARG A 152 2.58 -5.73 17.08
N GLY A 153 3.62 -4.91 17.15
CA GLY A 153 3.58 -3.56 16.60
C GLY A 153 3.82 -3.54 15.08
N ASN A 154 3.57 -2.37 14.49
CA ASN A 154 3.71 -2.14 13.05
C ASN A 154 5.18 -1.80 12.71
N GLY A 155 5.57 -2.00 11.45
CA GLY A 155 6.86 -1.53 10.96
C GLY A 155 6.97 0.00 11.00
N ILE A 156 6.06 0.66 10.29
CA ILE A 156 5.90 2.13 10.29
C ILE A 156 4.45 2.44 10.63
N TYR A 157 4.22 3.31 11.62
CA TYR A 157 2.90 3.79 12.03
C TYR A 157 2.80 5.30 11.83
N LEU A 158 1.74 5.77 11.17
CA LEU A 158 1.41 7.17 10.99
C LEU A 158 0.03 7.46 11.60
N TRP A 159 -0.05 8.49 12.42
CA TRP A 159 -1.30 9.05 12.94
C TRP A 159 -1.30 10.56 12.73
N ASN A 160 -2.20 11.06 11.88
CA ASN A 160 -2.34 12.50 11.58
C ASN A 160 -1.03 13.19 11.17
N THR A 161 -0.41 12.74 10.06
CA THR A 161 0.92 13.21 9.65
C THR A 161 0.95 13.72 8.20
N PRO A 162 0.28 14.83 7.90
CA PRO A 162 0.08 15.28 6.53
C PRO A 162 1.40 15.58 5.81
N GLY A 163 1.45 15.31 4.50
CA GLY A 163 2.64 15.61 3.68
C GLY A 163 3.82 14.64 3.86
N SER A 164 3.73 13.68 4.79
CA SER A 164 4.81 12.71 5.03
C SER A 164 5.05 11.78 3.85
N VAL A 165 6.33 11.44 3.62
CA VAL A 165 6.82 10.60 2.52
C VAL A 165 7.51 9.37 3.06
N ILE A 166 6.96 8.20 2.78
CA ILE A 166 7.47 6.89 3.21
C ILE A 166 7.96 6.14 1.97
N LYS A 167 9.27 6.12 1.73
CA LYS A 167 9.81 5.59 0.48
C LYS A 167 11.01 4.67 0.62
N ASN A 168 11.13 3.71 -0.29
CA ASN A 168 12.28 2.82 -0.43
C ASN A 168 12.61 2.01 0.85
N ASN A 169 11.66 1.81 1.76
CA ASN A 169 11.92 1.05 2.99
C ASN A 169 11.75 -0.46 2.73
N SER A 170 12.53 -1.27 3.44
CA SER A 170 12.39 -2.72 3.48
C SER A 170 11.82 -3.14 4.83
N ILE A 171 10.63 -3.74 4.85
CA ILE A 171 9.91 -4.09 6.08
C ILE A 171 9.57 -5.58 6.07
N ARG A 172 9.92 -6.27 7.16
CA ARG A 172 9.62 -7.68 7.35
C ARG A 172 9.16 -7.98 8.77
N TYR A 173 8.19 -8.88 8.91
CA TYR A 173 7.63 -9.31 10.20
C TYR A 173 6.95 -8.17 10.97
N GLY A 174 6.55 -8.42 12.23
CA GLY A 174 5.64 -7.54 12.98
C GLY A 174 4.17 -7.86 12.68
N ARG A 175 3.30 -6.87 12.88
CA ARG A 175 1.86 -6.94 12.56
C ARG A 175 1.59 -6.48 11.14
N ASP A 176 1.61 -5.16 10.91
CA ASP A 176 1.43 -4.53 9.60
C ASP A 176 2.73 -3.84 9.19
N GLY A 177 2.98 -3.72 7.88
CA GLY A 177 4.18 -3.10 7.35
C GLY A 177 4.14 -1.58 7.54
N ILE A 178 3.25 -0.94 6.80
CA ILE A 178 2.94 0.48 6.94
C ILE A 178 1.47 0.61 7.33
N PHE A 179 1.21 1.14 8.52
CA PHE A 179 -0.14 1.47 8.97
C PHE A 179 -0.28 2.98 9.05
N VAL A 180 -1.31 3.53 8.42
CA VAL A 180 -1.63 4.96 8.49
C VAL A 180 -3.10 5.13 8.83
N THR A 181 -3.37 6.08 9.74
CA THR A 181 -4.73 6.47 10.08
C THR A 181 -4.90 7.99 10.17
N SER A 182 -6.04 8.48 9.70
CA SER A 182 -6.48 9.88 9.84
C SER A 182 -5.44 10.89 9.31
N SER A 183 -5.05 10.75 8.04
CA SER A 183 -3.98 11.57 7.43
C SER A 183 -4.32 12.00 6.00
N ARG A 184 -3.47 12.83 5.37
CA ARG A 184 -3.67 13.31 3.99
C ARG A 184 -2.36 13.69 3.28
N ASN A 185 -2.41 13.81 1.96
CA ASN A 185 -1.28 14.29 1.14
C ASN A 185 0.01 13.49 1.36
N ASN A 186 -0.11 12.19 1.64
CA ASN A 186 1.03 11.32 1.90
C ASN A 186 1.47 10.58 0.64
N ILE A 187 2.76 10.24 0.58
CA ILE A 187 3.32 9.43 -0.50
C ILE A 187 3.97 8.19 0.09
N PHE A 188 3.49 7.01 -0.32
CA PHE A 188 4.05 5.71 0.04
C PHE A 188 4.59 5.05 -1.21
N SER A 189 5.91 5.09 -1.43
CA SER A 189 6.48 4.71 -2.72
C SER A 189 7.72 3.82 -2.67
N GLY A 190 7.80 2.82 -3.54
CA GLY A 190 9.02 2.02 -3.70
C GLY A 190 9.36 1.13 -2.50
N ASN A 191 8.42 0.90 -1.57
CA ASN A 191 8.67 0.08 -0.39
C ASN A 191 8.57 -1.41 -0.72
N GLN A 192 9.41 -2.23 -0.07
CA GLN A 192 9.39 -3.69 -0.17
C GLN A 192 8.92 -4.26 1.17
N ILE A 193 7.77 -4.94 1.18
CA ILE A 193 7.08 -5.30 2.41
C ILE A 193 6.63 -6.76 2.35
N ARG A 194 7.03 -7.59 3.33
CA ARG A 194 6.81 -9.04 3.25
C ARG A 194 6.67 -9.77 4.59
N ASP A 195 6.10 -10.97 4.52
CA ASP A 195 5.95 -11.92 5.63
C ASP A 195 5.22 -11.33 6.85
N LEU A 196 4.18 -10.53 6.63
CA LEU A 196 3.38 -9.90 7.69
C LEU A 196 1.88 -9.87 7.32
N ARG A 197 1.04 -9.26 8.17
CA ARG A 197 -0.41 -9.27 7.98
C ARG A 197 -0.79 -8.39 6.78
N PHE A 198 -0.68 -7.07 6.89
CA PHE A 198 -1.01 -6.12 5.82
C PHE A 198 0.22 -5.33 5.40
N ALA A 199 0.56 -5.33 4.10
CA ALA A 199 1.73 -4.62 3.61
C ALA A 199 1.55 -3.10 3.76
N VAL A 200 0.48 -2.57 3.18
CA VAL A 200 0.02 -1.19 3.39
C VAL A 200 -1.42 -1.23 3.90
N HIS A 201 -1.66 -0.60 5.04
CA HIS A 201 -2.95 -0.54 5.70
C HIS A 201 -3.34 0.92 5.92
N TYR A 202 -4.28 1.40 5.10
CA TYR A 202 -4.87 2.73 5.22
C TYR A 202 -6.17 2.69 6.01
N MET A 203 -6.36 3.68 6.86
CA MET A 203 -7.65 4.04 7.45
C MET A 203 -7.81 5.57 7.34
N TYR A 204 -8.89 6.08 6.74
CA TYR A 204 -9.17 7.53 6.74
C TYR A 204 -7.99 8.37 6.21
N THR A 205 -7.40 7.96 5.08
CA THR A 205 -6.18 8.60 4.52
C THR A 205 -6.46 9.11 3.11
N HIS A 206 -6.76 10.41 3.01
CA HIS A 206 -7.29 11.02 1.79
C HIS A 206 -6.17 11.66 0.95
N ASP A 207 -6.45 11.94 -0.33
CA ASP A 207 -5.59 12.77 -1.18
C ASP A 207 -4.12 12.29 -1.21
N SER A 208 -3.92 10.96 -1.17
CA SER A 208 -2.60 10.34 -0.93
C SER A 208 -2.27 9.34 -2.02
N GLU A 209 -0.98 9.04 -2.17
CA GLU A 209 -0.44 8.17 -3.21
C GLU A 209 0.18 6.90 -2.62
N VAL A 210 -0.19 5.74 -3.17
CA VAL A 210 0.47 4.46 -2.97
C VAL A 210 1.02 4.02 -4.32
N SER A 211 2.34 4.04 -4.49
CA SER A 211 2.95 3.81 -5.81
C SER A 211 4.18 2.91 -5.82
N ALA A 212 4.34 2.08 -6.85
CA ALA A 212 5.56 1.31 -7.07
C ALA A 212 6.04 0.46 -5.86
N ASN A 213 5.13 0.09 -4.95
CA ASN A 213 5.46 -0.75 -3.81
C ASN A 213 5.37 -2.23 -4.20
N ILE A 214 6.18 -3.06 -3.56
CA ILE A 214 6.16 -4.52 -3.72
C ILE A 214 5.73 -5.14 -2.40
N SER A 215 4.56 -5.76 -2.41
CA SER A 215 4.07 -6.64 -1.37
C SER A 215 4.35 -8.09 -1.75
N SER A 216 4.89 -8.89 -0.83
CA SER A 216 5.04 -10.33 -1.06
C SER A 216 4.77 -11.17 0.17
N HIS A 217 4.06 -12.28 -0.02
CA HIS A 217 3.82 -13.29 1.01
C HIS A 217 3.18 -12.76 2.30
N ASN A 218 2.42 -11.66 2.21
CA ASN A 218 1.63 -11.12 3.31
C ASN A 218 0.25 -11.80 3.35
N HIS A 219 -0.55 -11.52 4.38
CA HIS A 219 -1.96 -11.96 4.37
C HIS A 219 -2.77 -11.14 3.36
N VAL A 220 -2.60 -9.82 3.37
CA VAL A 220 -3.14 -8.90 2.36
C VAL A 220 -2.03 -7.95 1.91
N GLY A 221 -1.93 -7.70 0.61
CA GLY A 221 -0.98 -6.73 0.11
C GLY A 221 -1.37 -5.31 0.50
N PHE A 222 -2.39 -4.77 -0.16
CA PHE A 222 -2.81 -3.38 0.01
C PHE A 222 -4.25 -3.33 0.52
N ALA A 223 -4.43 -2.98 1.79
CA ALA A 223 -5.73 -2.75 2.41
C ALA A 223 -5.99 -1.25 2.48
N LEU A 224 -6.80 -0.74 1.55
CA LEU A 224 -7.06 0.68 1.35
C LEU A 224 -8.50 0.99 1.75
N MET A 225 -8.68 1.57 2.95
CA MET A 225 -9.98 1.64 3.60
C MET A 225 -10.38 3.07 3.99
N PHE A 226 -11.67 3.37 3.85
CA PHE A 226 -12.32 4.62 4.28
C PHE A 226 -11.61 5.88 3.78
N SER A 227 -11.19 5.89 2.53
CA SER A 227 -10.29 6.89 1.98
C SER A 227 -10.83 7.44 0.67
N ASP A 228 -10.60 8.72 0.39
CA ASP A 228 -11.11 9.36 -0.83
C ASP A 228 -9.96 10.01 -1.59
N ARG A 229 -10.08 10.04 -2.92
CA ARG A 229 -9.12 10.70 -3.84
C ARG A 229 -7.70 10.17 -3.68
N ILE A 230 -7.54 8.86 -3.54
CA ILE A 230 -6.23 8.23 -3.50
C ILE A 230 -5.77 7.83 -4.90
N THR A 231 -4.46 7.88 -5.12
CA THR A 231 -3.82 7.38 -6.35
C THR A 231 -3.07 6.10 -6.02
N VAL A 232 -3.44 5.00 -6.65
CA VAL A 232 -2.85 3.67 -6.45
C VAL A 232 -2.27 3.22 -7.77
N LYS A 233 -0.96 3.37 -7.94
CA LYS A 233 -0.32 3.16 -9.25
C LYS A 233 0.89 2.26 -9.23
N LYS A 234 1.00 1.35 -10.21
CA LYS A 234 2.22 0.56 -10.45
C LYS A 234 2.69 -0.28 -9.26
N ASN A 235 1.80 -0.62 -8.33
CA ASN A 235 2.15 -1.48 -7.21
C ASN A 235 2.08 -2.96 -7.62
N GLN A 236 2.86 -3.80 -6.95
CA GLN A 236 2.90 -5.23 -7.19
C GLN A 236 2.55 -6.01 -5.92
N SER A 237 1.57 -6.90 -5.99
CA SER A 237 1.29 -7.92 -4.98
C SER A 237 1.70 -9.29 -5.54
N VAL A 238 2.59 -9.99 -4.83
CA VAL A 238 3.17 -11.27 -5.25
C VAL A 238 2.94 -12.32 -4.17
N GLY A 239 2.03 -13.26 -4.42
CA GLY A 239 1.79 -14.38 -3.52
C GLY A 239 1.22 -13.99 -2.15
N ASP A 240 0.55 -12.83 -2.04
CA ASP A 240 -0.20 -12.47 -0.83
C ASP A 240 -1.41 -13.39 -0.65
N LEU A 241 -1.64 -13.90 0.56
CA LEU A 241 -2.48 -15.07 0.80
C LEU A 241 -3.97 -14.86 0.52
N GLU A 242 -4.58 -13.85 1.13
CA GLU A 242 -6.03 -13.63 1.05
C GLU A 242 -6.39 -12.72 -0.13
N ARG A 243 -5.69 -11.59 -0.25
CA ARG A 243 -6.03 -10.54 -1.22
C ARG A 243 -4.80 -9.77 -1.67
N GLY A 244 -4.71 -9.46 -2.97
CA GLY A 244 -3.71 -8.52 -3.46
C GLY A 244 -4.07 -7.08 -3.11
N PHE A 245 -5.22 -6.62 -3.61
CA PHE A 245 -5.82 -5.34 -3.22
C PHE A 245 -7.17 -5.54 -2.53
N PHE A 246 -7.40 -4.75 -1.48
CA PHE A 246 -8.69 -4.65 -0.82
C PHE A 246 -9.07 -3.17 -0.69
N PHE A 247 -10.13 -2.79 -1.40
CA PHE A 247 -10.72 -1.46 -1.34
C PHE A 247 -12.04 -1.53 -0.59
N ASN A 248 -12.11 -0.82 0.54
CA ASN A 248 -13.30 -0.79 1.39
C ASN A 248 -13.69 0.65 1.70
N PHE A 249 -14.82 1.15 1.19
CA PHE A 249 -15.13 2.59 1.29
C PHE A 249 -13.99 3.46 0.76
N ALA A 250 -13.39 3.03 -0.37
CA ALA A 250 -12.40 3.83 -1.10
C ALA A 250 -13.10 4.49 -2.29
N ASN A 251 -13.14 5.82 -2.36
CA ASN A 251 -13.92 6.51 -3.40
C ASN A 251 -13.13 7.55 -4.18
N TYR A 252 -13.65 7.93 -5.34
CA TYR A 252 -13.08 9.00 -6.18
C TYR A 252 -11.59 8.79 -6.49
N SER A 253 -11.17 7.53 -6.59
CA SER A 253 -9.75 7.15 -6.63
C SER A 253 -9.35 6.62 -8.01
N VAL A 254 -8.05 6.67 -8.28
CA VAL A 254 -7.45 6.12 -9.50
C VAL A 254 -6.60 4.91 -9.13
N ILE A 255 -6.92 3.76 -9.73
CA ILE A 255 -6.26 2.47 -9.54
C ILE A 255 -5.72 2.05 -10.91
N GLU A 256 -4.45 2.32 -11.16
CA GLU A 256 -3.86 2.23 -12.49
C GLU A 256 -2.55 1.44 -12.52
N GLY A 257 -2.38 0.55 -13.52
CA GLY A 257 -1.07 -0.06 -13.77
C GLY A 257 -0.60 -1.02 -12.68
N ASN A 258 -1.46 -1.45 -11.76
CA ASN A 258 -1.08 -2.35 -10.67
C ASN A 258 -1.08 -3.80 -11.14
N ARG A 259 -0.24 -4.63 -10.50
CA ARG A 259 -0.16 -6.06 -10.77
C ARG A 259 -0.42 -6.88 -9.53
N VAL A 260 -1.28 -7.88 -9.65
CA VAL A 260 -1.44 -8.95 -8.65
C VAL A 260 -1.16 -10.27 -9.32
N SER A 261 -0.21 -11.02 -8.78
CA SER A 261 0.07 -12.39 -9.19
C SER A 261 -0.11 -13.32 -8.01
N GLY A 262 -1.09 -14.21 -8.09
CA GLY A 262 -1.22 -15.33 -7.18
C GLY A 262 -0.07 -16.33 -7.36
N ASP A 263 0.31 -16.98 -6.27
CA ASP A 263 1.17 -18.17 -6.24
C ASP A 263 0.30 -19.42 -6.09
N LYS A 264 0.27 -20.23 -7.16
CA LYS A 264 -0.48 -21.49 -7.25
C LYS A 264 0.00 -22.54 -6.25
N GLN A 265 1.31 -22.62 -5.99
CA GLN A 265 1.88 -23.61 -5.06
C GLN A 265 1.43 -23.33 -3.64
N ARG A 266 1.28 -22.06 -3.28
CA ARG A 266 0.82 -21.60 -1.97
C ARG A 266 -0.69 -21.46 -1.84
N ASN A 267 -1.45 -21.72 -2.92
CA ASN A 267 -2.88 -21.42 -3.00
C ASN A 267 -3.21 -19.99 -2.50
N SER A 268 -2.35 -19.04 -2.87
CA SER A 268 -2.43 -17.65 -2.44
C SER A 268 -3.31 -16.81 -3.37
N ALA A 269 -3.53 -15.55 -2.99
CA ALA A 269 -4.41 -14.59 -3.64
C ALA A 269 -5.80 -15.17 -3.90
N LYS A 270 -6.53 -15.48 -2.80
CA LYS A 270 -7.95 -15.89 -2.92
C LYS A 270 -8.76 -14.87 -3.72
N LYS A 271 -8.37 -13.59 -3.68
CA LYS A 271 -8.90 -12.52 -4.54
C LYS A 271 -7.75 -11.66 -5.04
N CYS A 272 -7.62 -11.45 -6.33
CA CYS A 272 -6.65 -10.50 -6.87
C CYS A 272 -7.01 -9.09 -6.39
N VAL A 273 -8.24 -8.66 -6.66
CA VAL A 273 -8.81 -7.43 -6.12
C VAL A 273 -10.18 -7.67 -5.50
N PHE A 274 -10.42 -7.03 -4.35
CA PHE A 274 -11.72 -7.02 -3.69
C PHE A 274 -12.23 -5.60 -3.49
N ILE A 275 -13.34 -5.29 -4.14
CA ILE A 275 -14.06 -4.02 -4.08
C ILE A 275 -15.29 -4.20 -3.19
N TYR A 276 -15.33 -3.45 -2.09
CA TYR A 276 -16.42 -3.47 -1.12
C TYR A 276 -16.85 -2.04 -0.80
N ASN A 277 -18.09 -1.71 -1.15
CA ASN A 277 -18.67 -0.37 -1.03
C ASN A 277 -17.71 0.76 -1.43
N ALA A 278 -17.05 0.61 -2.58
CA ALA A 278 -16.08 1.56 -3.11
C ALA A 278 -16.63 2.13 -4.43
N ASN A 279 -16.68 3.45 -4.55
CA ASN A 279 -17.51 4.13 -5.55
C ASN A 279 -16.74 5.20 -6.33
N PHE A 280 -17.18 5.51 -7.55
CA PHE A 280 -16.62 6.61 -8.35
C PHE A 280 -15.13 6.46 -8.67
N ASN A 281 -14.62 5.22 -8.72
CA ASN A 281 -13.21 4.97 -8.99
C ASN A 281 -12.95 4.69 -10.47
N GLN A 282 -11.72 4.93 -10.90
CA GLN A 282 -11.21 4.46 -12.18
C GLN A 282 -10.24 3.30 -11.93
N ILE A 283 -10.56 2.13 -12.47
CA ILE A 283 -9.75 0.91 -12.35
C ILE A 283 -9.35 0.50 -13.76
N ASN A 284 -8.11 0.81 -14.16
CA ASN A 284 -7.65 0.57 -15.52
C ASN A 284 -6.17 0.18 -15.62
N HIS A 285 -5.78 -0.46 -16.72
CA HIS A 285 -4.41 -0.90 -16.97
C HIS A 285 -3.83 -1.82 -15.88
N ASN A 286 -4.67 -2.48 -15.08
CA ASN A 286 -4.21 -3.41 -14.05
C ASN A 286 -4.12 -4.83 -14.59
N LEU A 287 -3.15 -5.59 -14.10
CA LEU A 287 -2.98 -7.02 -14.39
C LEU A 287 -3.33 -7.84 -13.15
N PHE A 288 -4.38 -8.66 -13.25
CA PHE A 288 -4.85 -9.55 -12.20
C PHE A 288 -4.75 -11.00 -12.68
N GLU A 289 -3.73 -11.72 -12.19
CA GLU A 289 -3.42 -13.06 -12.70
C GLU A 289 -3.25 -14.14 -11.62
N ASN A 290 -3.56 -15.37 -12.01
CA ASN A 290 -3.34 -16.59 -11.22
C ASN A 290 -4.01 -16.59 -9.83
N CYS A 291 -5.11 -15.85 -9.67
CA CYS A 291 -5.88 -15.78 -8.43
C CYS A 291 -7.06 -16.77 -8.44
N GLN A 292 -7.59 -17.11 -7.26
CA GLN A 292 -8.84 -17.89 -7.21
C GLN A 292 -10.02 -17.08 -7.76
N ILE A 293 -10.06 -15.78 -7.45
CA ILE A 293 -11.02 -14.83 -8.00
C ILE A 293 -10.24 -13.63 -8.54
N GLY A 294 -10.44 -13.24 -9.80
CA GLY A 294 -9.81 -12.05 -10.39
C GLY A 294 -10.29 -10.77 -9.71
N ILE A 295 -11.58 -10.47 -9.83
CA ILE A 295 -12.23 -9.36 -9.13
C ILE A 295 -13.47 -9.82 -8.38
N HIS A 296 -13.52 -9.52 -7.09
CA HIS A 296 -14.73 -9.64 -6.29
C HIS A 296 -15.33 -8.26 -6.07
N PHE A 297 -16.59 -8.07 -6.42
CA PHE A 297 -17.24 -6.76 -6.43
C PHE A 297 -18.61 -6.85 -5.74
N THR A 298 -18.82 -6.11 -4.65
CA THR A 298 -20.02 -6.26 -3.82
C THR A 298 -20.36 -5.01 -2.99
N ALA A 299 -21.38 -5.13 -2.13
CA ALA A 299 -21.80 -4.18 -1.12
C ALA A 299 -22.18 -2.81 -1.69
N GLY A 300 -22.91 -2.79 -2.81
CA GLY A 300 -23.41 -1.55 -3.40
C GLY A 300 -22.33 -0.66 -4.01
N SER A 301 -21.16 -1.22 -4.33
CA SER A 301 -20.12 -0.49 -5.08
C SER A 301 -20.67 -0.05 -6.43
N GLU A 302 -20.62 1.24 -6.74
CA GLU A 302 -21.29 1.84 -7.89
C GLU A 302 -20.44 2.90 -8.58
N ARG A 303 -20.74 3.16 -9.86
CA ARG A 303 -20.10 4.20 -10.68
C ARG A 303 -18.58 4.05 -10.73
N ASN A 304 -18.08 2.82 -10.82
CA ASN A 304 -16.66 2.55 -11.05
C ASN A 304 -16.45 2.29 -12.54
N ASP A 305 -15.50 2.99 -13.14
CA ASP A 305 -15.06 2.75 -14.50
C ASP A 305 -14.01 1.63 -14.49
N VAL A 306 -14.37 0.44 -14.98
CA VAL A 306 -13.49 -0.74 -15.03
C VAL A 306 -13.23 -1.08 -16.49
N TYR A 307 -12.07 -0.70 -17.01
CA TYR A 307 -11.72 -0.85 -18.43
C TYR A 307 -10.21 -1.00 -18.61
N ALA A 308 -9.76 -1.52 -19.74
CA ALA A 308 -8.36 -1.74 -20.07
C ALA A 308 -7.57 -2.52 -18.99
N ASN A 309 -8.21 -3.42 -18.25
CA ASN A 309 -7.50 -4.34 -17.35
C ASN A 309 -7.28 -5.70 -18.02
N ALA A 310 -6.36 -6.50 -17.48
CA ALA A 310 -6.14 -7.88 -17.89
C ALA A 310 -6.45 -8.84 -16.73
N PHE A 311 -7.37 -9.77 -16.96
CA PHE A 311 -7.74 -10.84 -16.03
C PHE A 311 -7.30 -12.19 -16.61
N ILE A 312 -6.21 -12.74 -16.08
CA ILE A 312 -5.49 -13.86 -16.72
C ILE A 312 -5.40 -15.07 -15.79
N ASN A 313 -5.81 -16.24 -16.27
CA ASN A 313 -5.66 -17.52 -15.56
C ASN A 313 -6.23 -17.52 -14.12
N ASN A 314 -7.25 -16.70 -13.88
CA ASN A 314 -7.98 -16.75 -12.61
C ASN A 314 -8.99 -17.89 -12.67
N ARG A 315 -9.19 -18.60 -11.55
CA ARG A 315 -10.17 -19.70 -11.51
C ARG A 315 -11.61 -19.20 -11.75
N THR A 316 -11.90 -17.99 -11.29
CA THR A 316 -13.14 -17.27 -11.56
C THR A 316 -12.74 -15.83 -11.87
N GLN A 317 -13.00 -15.33 -13.08
CA GLN A 317 -12.57 -13.98 -13.45
C GLN A 317 -13.28 -12.93 -12.61
N VAL A 318 -14.62 -13.03 -12.53
CA VAL A 318 -15.45 -12.06 -11.83
C VAL A 318 -16.37 -12.76 -10.83
N LYS A 319 -16.46 -12.20 -9.64
CA LYS A 319 -17.53 -12.48 -8.69
C LYS A 319 -18.24 -11.16 -8.40
N TYR A 320 -19.41 -10.96 -8.99
CA TYR A 320 -20.23 -9.78 -8.73
C TYR A 320 -21.46 -10.18 -7.92
N VAL A 321 -21.68 -9.46 -6.83
CA VAL A 321 -22.84 -9.67 -5.95
C VAL A 321 -23.61 -8.35 -5.89
N GLY A 322 -24.57 -8.21 -6.79
CA GLY A 322 -25.48 -7.07 -6.92
C GLY A 322 -26.61 -7.38 -7.90
N THR A 323 -27.63 -6.52 -7.93
CA THR A 323 -28.84 -6.72 -8.76
C THR A 323 -28.91 -5.81 -9.98
N ARG A 324 -27.91 -4.95 -10.17
CA ARG A 324 -27.85 -3.99 -11.29
C ARG A 324 -26.99 -4.52 -12.43
N PHE A 325 -27.30 -4.08 -13.64
CA PHE A 325 -26.40 -4.21 -14.79
C PHE A 325 -25.30 -3.15 -14.69
N ILE A 326 -24.05 -3.58 -14.85
CA ILE A 326 -22.88 -2.71 -14.83
C ILE A 326 -22.07 -2.97 -16.09
N GLU A 327 -21.80 -1.89 -16.83
CA GLU A 327 -20.93 -1.90 -17.99
C GLU A 327 -19.47 -1.72 -17.55
N TRP A 328 -18.60 -2.66 -17.95
CA TRP A 328 -17.16 -2.67 -17.74
C TRP A 328 -16.42 -2.50 -19.06
N SER A 329 -16.87 -1.51 -19.83
CA SER A 329 -16.12 -0.88 -20.91
C SER A 329 -16.36 0.63 -20.86
N LYS A 330 -15.43 1.39 -21.43
CA LYS A 330 -15.51 2.85 -21.49
C LYS A 330 -14.97 3.33 -22.82
N ASN A 331 -15.73 4.20 -23.50
CA ASN A 331 -15.36 4.78 -24.80
C ASN A 331 -14.92 3.72 -25.84
N GLY A 332 -15.64 2.59 -25.90
CA GLY A 332 -15.34 1.49 -26.82
C GLY A 332 -14.15 0.63 -26.42
N VAL A 333 -13.62 0.76 -25.20
CA VAL A 333 -12.51 -0.06 -24.69
C VAL A 333 -12.95 -0.82 -23.45
N GLY A 334 -12.94 -2.15 -23.51
CA GLY A 334 -13.24 -3.07 -22.42
C GLY A 334 -12.00 -3.63 -21.74
N ASN A 335 -12.11 -4.81 -21.16
CA ASN A 335 -11.03 -5.52 -20.48
C ASN A 335 -10.64 -6.78 -21.26
N TYR A 336 -9.43 -7.27 -21.01
CA TYR A 336 -8.97 -8.57 -21.50
C TYR A 336 -9.33 -9.67 -20.50
N TRP A 337 -9.94 -10.74 -21.00
CA TRP A 337 -10.38 -11.90 -20.23
C TRP A 337 -9.79 -13.16 -20.85
N SER A 338 -8.92 -13.87 -20.13
CA SER A 338 -8.26 -15.07 -20.69
C SER A 338 -9.18 -16.26 -20.97
N ASP A 339 -10.44 -16.20 -20.53
CA ASP A 339 -11.48 -17.20 -20.80
C ASP A 339 -12.52 -16.72 -21.83
N ASN A 340 -12.32 -15.54 -22.43
CA ASN A 340 -13.12 -15.09 -23.56
C ASN A 340 -12.71 -15.88 -24.82
N ILE A 341 -13.67 -16.60 -25.39
CA ILE A 341 -13.48 -17.44 -26.59
C ILE A 341 -13.99 -16.75 -27.87
N SER A 342 -14.35 -15.47 -27.78
CA SER A 342 -14.90 -14.70 -28.88
C SER A 342 -13.86 -14.42 -29.97
N PHE A 343 -14.34 -14.13 -31.17
CA PHE A 343 -13.51 -13.78 -32.33
C PHE A 343 -13.52 -12.27 -32.57
N ASP A 344 -12.53 -11.82 -33.32
CA ASP A 344 -12.36 -10.46 -33.83
C ASP A 344 -12.20 -10.60 -35.35
N ILE A 345 -13.33 -10.49 -36.05
CA ILE A 345 -13.43 -10.76 -37.49
C ILE A 345 -12.92 -9.55 -38.29
N ASP A 346 -13.15 -8.33 -37.79
CA ASP A 346 -12.72 -7.09 -38.43
C ASP A 346 -11.27 -6.70 -38.08
N ALA A 347 -10.62 -7.46 -37.20
CA ALA A 347 -9.24 -7.30 -36.76
C ALA A 347 -8.94 -5.97 -36.06
N ASN A 348 -9.92 -5.38 -35.39
CA ASN A 348 -9.79 -4.10 -34.69
C ASN A 348 -9.20 -4.24 -33.25
N GLY A 349 -8.96 -5.47 -32.78
CA GLY A 349 -8.40 -5.77 -31.46
C GLY A 349 -9.44 -5.89 -30.33
N ILE A 350 -10.73 -5.76 -30.66
CA ILE A 350 -11.88 -5.91 -29.77
C ILE A 350 -12.69 -7.12 -30.26
N ALA A 351 -13.20 -7.93 -29.33
CA ALA A 351 -14.02 -9.06 -29.73
C ALA A 351 -15.41 -8.60 -30.19
N ASP A 352 -15.93 -9.23 -31.24
CA ASP A 352 -17.23 -8.93 -31.85
C ASP A 352 -18.42 -9.31 -30.95
N GLN A 353 -18.18 -10.05 -29.86
CA GLN A 353 -19.19 -10.46 -28.91
C GLN A 353 -18.97 -9.85 -27.52
N VAL A 354 -20.08 -9.44 -26.92
CA VAL A 354 -20.14 -8.94 -25.55
C VAL A 354 -19.77 -10.03 -24.55
N TYR A 355 -18.80 -9.75 -23.68
CA TYR A 355 -18.40 -10.67 -22.63
C TYR A 355 -19.30 -10.53 -21.38
N ARG A 356 -19.75 -11.66 -20.83
CA ARG A 356 -20.60 -11.74 -19.63
C ARG A 356 -20.06 -12.80 -18.67
N PRO A 357 -19.34 -12.41 -17.60
CA PRO A 357 -18.63 -13.37 -16.75
C PRO A 357 -19.52 -14.10 -15.73
N ASN A 358 -20.75 -13.62 -15.49
CA ASN A 358 -21.61 -14.17 -14.44
C ASN A 358 -23.04 -14.39 -14.97
N ASP A 359 -23.48 -15.64 -15.03
CA ASP A 359 -24.86 -16.01 -15.36
C ASP A 359 -25.68 -16.40 -14.09
N LEU A 360 -26.94 -16.84 -14.26
CA LEU A 360 -27.79 -17.23 -13.12
C LEU A 360 -27.27 -18.51 -12.48
N VAL A 361 -26.64 -19.37 -13.27
CA VAL A 361 -26.05 -20.64 -12.83
C VAL A 361 -24.88 -20.36 -11.89
N ASP A 362 -24.06 -19.36 -12.20
CA ASP A 362 -22.96 -18.93 -11.33
C ASP A 362 -23.46 -18.46 -9.95
N GLN A 363 -24.54 -17.67 -9.92
CA GLN A 363 -25.15 -17.24 -8.65
C GLN A 363 -25.65 -18.43 -7.82
N ILE A 364 -26.28 -19.42 -8.46
CA ILE A 364 -26.74 -20.66 -7.80
C ILE A 364 -25.54 -21.43 -7.25
N VAL A 365 -24.48 -21.60 -8.03
CA VAL A 365 -23.25 -22.29 -7.61
C VAL A 365 -22.56 -21.58 -6.46
N TRP A 366 -22.59 -20.24 -6.41
CA TRP A 366 -22.01 -19.50 -5.29
C TRP A 366 -22.82 -19.62 -4.00
N ARG A 367 -24.15 -19.67 -4.08
CA ARG A 367 -25.04 -19.88 -2.91
C ARG A 367 -25.04 -21.34 -2.45
N HIS A 368 -24.97 -22.28 -3.39
CA HIS A 368 -25.00 -23.72 -3.17
C HIS A 368 -23.83 -24.39 -3.90
N PRO A 369 -22.63 -24.48 -3.28
CA PRO A 369 -21.45 -25.05 -3.93
C PRO A 369 -21.65 -26.47 -4.47
N MET A 370 -22.53 -27.27 -3.84
CA MET A 370 -22.88 -28.63 -4.27
C MET A 370 -23.59 -28.67 -5.64
N ALA A 371 -24.21 -27.56 -6.07
CA ALA A 371 -24.83 -27.45 -7.38
C ALA A 371 -23.83 -27.55 -8.54
N ARG A 372 -22.51 -27.46 -8.28
CA ARG A 372 -21.47 -27.74 -9.29
C ARG A 372 -21.61 -29.11 -9.94
N LEU A 373 -22.13 -30.10 -9.22
CA LEU A 373 -22.38 -31.45 -9.74
C LEU A 373 -23.44 -31.45 -10.86
N LEU A 374 -24.28 -30.42 -10.93
CA LEU A 374 -25.40 -30.31 -11.87
C LEU A 374 -25.06 -29.43 -13.08
N LEU A 375 -23.84 -28.89 -13.20
CA LEU A 375 -23.47 -27.95 -14.26
C LEU A 375 -23.67 -28.50 -15.68
N ASN A 376 -23.51 -29.82 -15.84
CA ASN A 376 -23.71 -30.51 -17.12
C ASN A 376 -25.12 -31.10 -17.29
N SER A 377 -26.02 -30.87 -16.33
CA SER A 377 -27.39 -31.38 -16.40
C SER A 377 -28.21 -30.69 -17.50
N PRO A 378 -29.21 -31.37 -18.09
CA PRO A 378 -30.11 -30.77 -19.08
C PRO A 378 -30.80 -29.49 -18.57
N ALA A 379 -31.18 -29.45 -17.29
CA ALA A 379 -31.82 -28.28 -16.68
C ALA A 379 -30.91 -27.03 -16.73
N VAL A 380 -29.62 -27.19 -16.42
CA VAL A 380 -28.66 -26.09 -16.49
C VAL A 380 -28.42 -25.64 -17.93
N LYS A 381 -28.37 -26.58 -18.90
CA LYS A 381 -28.24 -26.23 -20.32
C LYS A 381 -29.44 -25.43 -20.85
N VAL A 382 -30.66 -25.86 -20.51
CA VAL A 382 -31.89 -25.13 -20.87
C VAL A 382 -31.91 -23.75 -20.23
N LEU A 383 -31.50 -23.63 -18.97
CA LEU A 383 -31.40 -22.35 -18.28
C LEU A 383 -30.40 -21.41 -18.98
N LYS A 384 -29.21 -21.91 -19.34
CA LYS A 384 -28.20 -21.12 -20.08
C LYS A 384 -28.69 -20.67 -21.45
N TRP A 385 -29.36 -21.53 -22.20
CA TRP A 385 -29.98 -21.17 -23.47
C TRP A 385 -31.08 -20.12 -23.30
N ALA A 386 -31.99 -20.30 -22.34
CA ALA A 386 -33.02 -19.31 -22.08
C ALA A 386 -32.43 -17.94 -21.71
N GLN A 387 -31.30 -17.93 -20.99
CA GLN A 387 -30.58 -16.71 -20.66
C GLN A 387 -29.87 -16.04 -21.84
N SER A 388 -29.47 -16.80 -22.87
CA SER A 388 -28.90 -16.21 -24.09
C SER A 388 -29.99 -15.61 -24.97
N GLU A 389 -31.14 -16.27 -25.08
CA GLU A 389 -32.26 -15.82 -25.92
C GLU A 389 -33.10 -14.69 -25.29
N PHE A 390 -33.19 -14.65 -23.96
CA PHE A 390 -34.03 -13.68 -23.24
C PHE A 390 -33.22 -12.86 -22.22
N PRO A 391 -32.44 -11.85 -22.65
CA PRO A 391 -31.60 -11.04 -21.75
C PRO A 391 -32.36 -10.36 -20.59
N GLY A 392 -33.66 -10.15 -20.72
CA GLY A 392 -34.51 -9.55 -19.68
C GLY A 392 -34.72 -10.39 -18.41
N ILE A 393 -34.34 -11.67 -18.41
CA ILE A 393 -34.49 -12.57 -17.24
C ILE A 393 -33.29 -12.56 -16.30
N HIS A 394 -32.21 -11.83 -16.63
CA HIS A 394 -31.03 -11.73 -15.77
C HIS A 394 -31.28 -10.79 -14.59
N PRO A 395 -30.97 -11.18 -13.34
CA PRO A 395 -31.18 -10.36 -12.14
C PRO A 395 -30.14 -9.24 -12.00
N GLY A 396 -29.60 -8.70 -13.09
CA GLY A 396 -28.40 -7.86 -13.14
C GLY A 396 -27.13 -8.66 -13.39
N GLY A 397 -26.00 -7.97 -13.58
CA GLY A 397 -24.74 -8.62 -13.93
C GLY A 397 -23.69 -7.65 -14.44
N VAL A 398 -22.48 -8.17 -14.62
CA VAL A 398 -21.40 -7.45 -15.30
C VAL A 398 -21.51 -7.74 -16.79
N THR A 399 -21.35 -6.71 -17.60
CA THR A 399 -21.25 -6.80 -19.06
C THR A 399 -20.03 -6.01 -19.49
N ASP A 400 -19.26 -6.57 -20.42
CA ASP A 400 -18.17 -5.87 -21.09
C ASP A 400 -18.49 -5.87 -22.59
N SER A 401 -18.89 -4.71 -23.10
CA SER A 401 -19.37 -4.53 -24.46
C SER A 401 -18.23 -4.38 -25.49
N ALA A 402 -16.98 -4.23 -25.06
CA ALA A 402 -15.83 -4.08 -25.94
C ALA A 402 -14.61 -4.87 -25.43
N PRO A 403 -14.75 -6.18 -25.19
CA PRO A 403 -13.70 -6.97 -24.57
C PRO A 403 -12.47 -7.03 -25.48
N LEU A 404 -11.29 -6.84 -24.89
CA LEU A 404 -10.03 -6.80 -25.64
C LEU A 404 -9.59 -8.21 -26.06
N MET A 405 -9.03 -8.33 -27.26
CA MET A 405 -8.46 -9.59 -27.78
C MET A 405 -7.06 -9.88 -27.26
N ARG A 406 -6.36 -8.86 -26.75
CA ARG A 406 -5.01 -8.98 -26.18
C ARG A 406 -4.94 -8.22 -24.86
N PRO A 407 -4.12 -8.69 -23.90
CA PRO A 407 -3.90 -7.93 -22.68
C PRO A 407 -3.25 -6.58 -23.03
N PRO A 408 -3.71 -5.46 -22.45
CA PRO A 408 -3.10 -4.16 -22.66
C PRO A 408 -1.65 -4.16 -22.18
N ASP A 409 -0.75 -3.57 -22.96
CA ASP A 409 0.67 -3.47 -22.61
C ASP A 409 0.81 -2.70 -21.29
N ALA A 410 1.45 -3.32 -20.29
CA ALA A 410 1.70 -2.74 -18.97
C ALA A 410 2.53 -1.43 -18.99
N THR A 411 3.01 -1.02 -20.17
CA THR A 411 3.87 0.15 -20.41
C THR A 411 3.23 1.21 -21.33
N THR A 412 2.09 0.94 -21.97
CA THR A 412 1.48 1.93 -22.88
C THR A 412 0.58 2.90 -22.12
N SER A 413 0.97 4.17 -22.15
CA SER A 413 0.19 5.30 -21.62
C SER A 413 -1.14 5.44 -22.37
N PRO A 414 -2.23 5.90 -21.72
CA PRO A 414 -3.57 6.05 -22.32
C PRO A 414 -3.63 6.87 -23.62
N TYR A 415 -2.60 7.67 -23.93
CA TYR A 415 -2.51 8.43 -25.17
C TYR A 415 -2.19 7.60 -26.43
N THR A 416 -1.69 6.37 -26.29
CA THR A 416 -1.23 5.58 -27.44
C THR A 416 -2.36 4.75 -28.08
N LEU A 417 -3.37 4.36 -27.31
CA LEU A 417 -4.53 3.59 -27.81
C LEU A 417 -5.48 4.44 -28.66
N GLN A 418 -5.67 5.73 -28.35
CA GLN A 418 -6.52 6.62 -29.16
C GLN A 418 -5.90 6.97 -30.53
N ARG A 419 -4.57 6.99 -30.64
CA ARG A 419 -3.89 7.28 -31.91
C ARG A 419 -3.98 6.10 -32.88
N ASN A 420 -3.81 4.89 -32.38
CA ASN A 420 -3.87 3.69 -33.22
C ASN A 420 -5.28 3.34 -33.72
N LEU A 421 -6.33 3.91 -33.11
CA LEU A 421 -7.72 3.77 -33.57
C LEU A 421 -8.19 4.92 -34.48
N SER A 422 -7.40 5.99 -34.63
CA SER A 422 -7.74 7.14 -35.49
C SER A 422 -6.89 7.23 -36.77
N ASP A 423 -5.81 6.45 -36.84
CA ASP A 423 -4.91 6.37 -38.00
C ASP A 423 -5.06 5.05 -38.80
N GLY A 424 -6.20 4.34 -38.66
CA GLY A 424 -6.50 3.07 -39.32
C GLY A 424 -7.70 3.14 -40.27
#